data_AF-A0A9D1GNU6-F1
#
_entry.id   AF-A0A9D1GNU6-F1
#
_cell.length_a   1.000
_cell.length_b   1.000
_cell.length_c   1.000
_cell.angle_alpha   90.00
_cell.angle_beta   90.00
_cell.angle_gamma   90.00
#
_symmetry.space_group_name_H-M   'P 1'
#
loop_
_entity.id
_entity.type
_entity.pdbx_description
1 polymer ?
#
loop_
_entity_poly.entity_id
_entity_poly.type
_entity_poly.pdbx_seq_one_letter_code
_entity_poly.pdbx_strand_id
1 'polypeptide(L)'
;MKRIFAIAAAAVALAASLSSCVQDKVYGLPTITGINNTVAVLASDEVVVTATVTSLTGISSVNLLWAADGGAWTPVAMTATGDVWSGVIPAQPVDTEVSYYIEAESEGGETAVSVTISYVVGAEVIDYSGLRLNELNGNDKFIEIYNTSGEDIPLSGLCIWKDSEKSVWDAPQLTLKAGEFLLLYSEDVQADHPDWDAALIFSSGLSAKKNVRIELRDPKGSDIDDFNCTKHPGGEVEGSYGRNADGGWYIQTTATPGAANVDGTESVEGWLE
;
A
#
# COMPACT_ATOMS: atom_id res chain seq x y z
N MET A 1 74.11 -77.99 13.66
CA MET A 1 73.39 -77.58 14.89
C MET A 1 72.64 -76.28 14.61
N LYS A 2 71.37 -76.23 15.03
CA LYS A 2 70.34 -75.22 14.74
C LYS A 2 70.77 -73.76 14.98
N ARG A 3 70.43 -72.85 14.05
CA ARG A 3 70.19 -71.39 14.26
C ARG A 3 69.21 -70.91 13.18
N ILE A 4 67.90 -70.98 13.40
CA ILE A 4 66.99 -69.85 13.73
C ILE A 4 67.33 -68.58 12.94
N PHE A 5 66.53 -68.27 11.92
CA PHE A 5 66.41 -66.92 11.36
C PHE A 5 64.95 -66.45 11.51
N ALA A 6 64.81 -65.27 12.08
CA ALA A 6 63.56 -64.65 12.50
C ALA A 6 62.75 -64.11 11.31
N ILE A 7 61.43 -64.25 11.39
CA ILE A 7 60.45 -63.64 10.51
C ILE A 7 60.20 -62.21 11.02
N ALA A 8 60.46 -61.20 10.19
CA ALA A 8 59.99 -59.83 10.41
C ALA A 8 58.75 -59.60 9.53
N ALA A 9 57.58 -59.51 10.17
CA ALA A 9 56.34 -59.09 9.52
C ALA A 9 56.28 -57.56 9.54
N ALA A 10 56.30 -56.93 8.35
CA ALA A 10 56.00 -55.51 8.19
C ALA A 10 54.52 -55.36 7.82
N ALA A 11 53.76 -54.73 8.71
CA ALA A 11 52.38 -54.32 8.48
C ALA A 11 52.34 -53.07 7.60
N VAL A 12 51.48 -53.08 6.57
CA VAL A 12 50.99 -51.86 5.93
C VAL A 12 49.48 -51.85 6.11
N ALA A 13 49.02 -51.12 7.12
CA ALA A 13 47.61 -50.78 7.28
C ALA A 13 47.28 -49.66 6.29
N LEU A 14 46.50 -49.98 5.26
CA LEU A 14 45.96 -49.00 4.32
C LEU A 14 44.78 -48.29 5.00
N ALA A 15 45.02 -47.11 5.56
CA ALA A 15 43.95 -46.24 6.03
C ALA A 15 43.31 -45.54 4.82
N ALA A 16 42.13 -46.01 4.40
CA ALA A 16 41.29 -45.30 3.45
C ALA A 16 40.58 -44.15 4.17
N SER A 17 41.06 -42.91 3.98
CA SER A 17 40.32 -41.72 4.36
C SER A 17 39.28 -41.41 3.28
N LEU A 18 38.02 -41.75 3.53
CA LEU A 18 36.90 -41.22 2.75
C LEU A 18 36.70 -39.76 3.16
N SER A 19 37.16 -38.83 2.32
CA SER A 19 36.81 -37.42 2.45
C SER A 19 35.36 -37.24 1.99
N SER A 20 34.42 -37.40 2.90
CA SER A 20 33.02 -37.02 2.70
C SER A 20 32.87 -35.52 2.98
N CYS A 21 33.41 -34.67 2.09
CA CYS A 21 33.03 -33.28 2.04
C CYS A 21 31.78 -33.18 1.14
N VAL A 22 30.59 -33.27 1.72
CA VAL A 22 29.42 -32.66 1.09
C VAL A 22 29.66 -31.16 1.22
N GLN A 23 30.15 -30.52 0.16
CA GLN A 23 30.22 -29.07 0.09
C GLN A 23 28.77 -28.57 0.00
N ASP A 24 28.25 -28.07 1.12
CA ASP A 24 26.93 -27.45 1.14
C ASP A 24 27.02 -26.18 0.26
N LYS A 25 26.32 -26.19 -0.88
CA LYS A 25 26.29 -25.04 -1.77
C LYS A 25 25.46 -23.98 -1.05
N VAL A 26 26.12 -22.95 -0.52
CA VAL A 26 25.43 -21.77 0.01
C VAL A 26 24.75 -21.11 -1.18
N TYR A 27 23.42 -21.28 -1.28
CA TYR A 27 22.61 -20.60 -2.28
C TYR A 27 22.44 -19.14 -1.84
N GLY A 28 23.09 -18.23 -2.54
CA GLY A 28 22.97 -16.79 -2.30
C GLY A 28 22.00 -16.14 -3.28
N LEU A 29 20.76 -16.62 -3.33
CA LEU A 29 19.72 -15.95 -4.14
C LEU A 29 19.56 -14.49 -3.68
N PRO A 30 19.63 -13.51 -4.59
CA PRO A 30 19.34 -12.13 -4.24
C PRO A 30 17.91 -11.97 -3.73
N THR A 31 17.73 -11.10 -2.75
CA THR A 31 16.41 -10.63 -2.30
C THR A 31 16.27 -9.16 -2.66
N ILE A 32 15.18 -8.80 -3.34
CA ILE A 32 14.88 -7.43 -3.77
C ILE A 32 13.65 -6.95 -3.02
N THR A 33 13.78 -5.89 -2.22
CA THR A 33 12.69 -5.30 -1.43
C THR A 33 12.80 -3.78 -1.40
N GLY A 34 11.79 -3.09 -0.85
CA GLY A 34 11.83 -1.63 -0.68
C GLY A 34 11.96 -0.86 -1.99
N ILE A 35 11.29 -1.32 -3.05
CA ILE A 35 11.32 -0.67 -4.36
C ILE A 35 10.51 0.63 -4.29
N ASN A 36 11.15 1.75 -4.60
CA ASN A 36 10.54 3.08 -4.62
C ASN A 36 11.00 3.83 -5.87
N ASN A 37 10.21 4.79 -6.33
CA ASN A 37 10.59 5.71 -7.40
C ASN A 37 10.16 7.14 -7.09
N THR A 38 10.89 8.12 -7.61
CA THR A 38 10.44 9.52 -7.61
C THR A 38 9.28 9.72 -8.58
N VAL A 39 8.51 10.79 -8.39
CA VAL A 39 7.44 11.18 -9.31
C VAL A 39 8.02 11.92 -10.52
N ALA A 40 7.40 11.73 -11.68
CA ALA A 40 7.68 12.50 -12.90
C ALA A 40 6.41 13.28 -13.29
N VAL A 41 6.41 14.57 -13.03
CA VAL A 41 5.27 15.48 -13.29
C VAL A 41 5.45 16.19 -14.64
N LEU A 42 6.70 16.47 -15.01
CA LEU A 42 7.05 17.13 -16.27
C LEU A 42 7.74 16.15 -17.22
N ALA A 43 7.65 16.42 -18.52
CA ALA A 43 8.39 15.66 -19.53
C ALA A 43 9.93 15.76 -19.42
N SER A 44 10.42 16.66 -18.56
CA SER A 44 11.84 16.84 -18.25
C SER A 44 12.29 16.09 -17.00
N ASP A 45 11.36 15.50 -16.24
CA ASP A 45 11.68 14.86 -14.96
C ASP A 45 12.28 13.47 -15.23
N GLU A 46 13.50 13.26 -14.74
CA GLU A 46 14.08 11.92 -14.63
C GLU A 46 13.48 11.19 -13.43
N VAL A 47 13.35 9.87 -13.52
CA VAL A 47 12.85 9.05 -12.41
C VAL A 47 13.97 8.26 -11.77
N VAL A 48 14.23 8.53 -10.50
CA VAL A 48 15.17 7.76 -9.69
C VAL A 48 14.43 6.58 -9.08
N VAL A 49 14.89 5.37 -9.39
CA VAL A 49 14.39 4.12 -8.81
C VAL A 49 15.40 3.61 -7.79
N THR A 50 14.94 3.29 -6.60
CA THR A 50 15.74 2.71 -5.53
C THR A 50 15.19 1.37 -5.07
N ALA A 51 16.05 0.45 -4.67
CA ALA A 51 15.67 -0.80 -4.03
C ALA A 51 16.75 -1.28 -3.06
N THR A 52 16.35 -2.04 -2.04
CA THR A 52 17.27 -2.78 -1.17
C THR A 52 17.51 -4.15 -1.76
N VAL A 53 18.78 -4.50 -2.02
CA VAL A 53 19.17 -5.79 -2.60
C VAL A 53 20.25 -6.44 -1.74
N THR A 54 19.97 -7.66 -1.27
CA THR A 54 20.89 -8.42 -0.40
C THR A 54 21.06 -9.86 -0.89
N SER A 55 22.21 -10.45 -0.56
CA SER A 55 22.49 -11.88 -0.77
C SER A 55 23.52 -12.37 0.25
N LEU A 56 23.42 -13.65 0.64
CA LEU A 56 24.42 -14.30 1.49
C LEU A 56 25.79 -14.47 0.82
N THR A 57 25.84 -14.44 -0.51
CA THR A 57 27.09 -14.55 -1.28
C THR A 57 27.59 -13.20 -1.81
N GLY A 58 26.92 -12.09 -1.48
CA GLY A 58 27.19 -10.79 -2.10
C GLY A 58 26.47 -10.62 -3.44
N ILE A 59 26.51 -9.40 -3.97
CA ILE A 59 25.80 -8.98 -5.19
C ILE A 59 26.83 -8.62 -6.27
N SER A 60 26.76 -9.29 -7.43
CA SER A 60 27.64 -9.04 -8.57
C SER A 60 27.13 -7.87 -9.43
N SER A 61 25.82 -7.79 -9.65
CA SER A 61 25.19 -6.73 -10.44
C SER A 61 23.72 -6.54 -10.10
N VAL A 62 23.23 -5.31 -10.33
CA VAL A 62 21.81 -4.99 -10.30
C VAL A 62 21.50 -4.09 -11.50
N ASN A 63 20.50 -4.47 -12.28
CA ASN A 63 20.02 -3.72 -13.43
C ASN A 63 18.55 -3.36 -13.24
N LEU A 64 18.24 -2.10 -13.54
CA LEU A 64 16.88 -1.61 -13.74
C LEU A 64 16.54 -1.77 -15.22
N LEU A 65 15.51 -2.54 -15.55
CA LEU A 65 15.01 -2.67 -16.90
C LEU A 65 13.70 -1.88 -17.01
N TRP A 66 13.62 -0.95 -17.96
CA TRP A 66 12.44 -0.11 -18.14
C TRP A 66 11.99 -0.05 -19.61
N ALA A 67 10.70 0.20 -19.84
CA ALA A 67 10.11 0.35 -21.17
C ALA A 67 9.07 1.47 -21.14
N ALA A 68 9.01 2.26 -22.22
CA ALA A 68 7.95 3.24 -22.46
C ALA A 68 6.88 2.64 -23.39
N ASP A 69 5.60 2.83 -23.06
CA ASP A 69 4.42 2.46 -23.85
C ASP A 69 4.45 1.01 -24.38
N GLY A 70 4.90 0.08 -23.53
CA GLY A 70 5.03 -1.34 -23.89
C GLY A 70 6.13 -1.65 -24.93
N GLY A 71 7.06 -0.72 -25.14
CA GLY A 71 8.19 -0.86 -26.05
C GLY A 71 9.26 -1.86 -25.56
N ALA A 72 10.46 -1.74 -26.13
CA ALA A 72 11.58 -2.61 -25.77
C ALA A 72 12.15 -2.25 -24.39
N TRP A 73 12.47 -3.27 -23.59
CA TRP A 73 13.14 -3.11 -22.31
C TRP A 73 14.57 -2.59 -22.49
N THR A 74 14.86 -1.46 -21.86
CA THR A 74 16.15 -0.79 -21.86
C THR A 74 16.81 -1.01 -20.49
N PRO A 75 18.01 -1.62 -20.44
CA PRO A 75 18.71 -1.82 -19.17
C PRO A 75 19.45 -0.56 -18.72
N VAL A 76 19.45 -0.33 -17.41
CA VAL A 76 20.20 0.71 -16.70
C VAL A 76 20.93 0.02 -15.55
N ALA A 77 22.26 0.07 -15.54
CA ALA A 77 23.03 -0.44 -14.41
C ALA A 77 22.78 0.44 -13.17
N MET A 78 22.43 -0.20 -12.04
CA MET A 78 22.23 0.50 -10.78
C MET A 78 23.55 0.62 -9.99
N THR A 79 23.65 1.64 -9.15
CA THR A 79 24.79 1.89 -8.27
C THR A 79 24.41 1.71 -6.80
N ALA A 80 25.25 1.06 -6.01
CA ALA A 80 24.99 0.76 -4.61
C ALA A 80 25.52 1.84 -3.64
N THR A 81 24.80 2.07 -2.56
CA THR A 81 25.26 2.70 -1.31
C THR A 81 24.84 1.81 -0.15
N GLY A 82 25.75 0.96 0.33
CA GLY A 82 25.39 -0.15 1.22
C GLY A 82 24.52 -1.16 0.47
N ASP A 83 23.41 -1.58 1.07
CA ASP A 83 22.44 -2.51 0.44
C ASP A 83 21.41 -1.80 -0.45
N VAL A 84 21.44 -0.47 -0.52
CA VAL A 84 20.49 0.33 -1.33
C VAL A 84 21.09 0.59 -2.70
N TRP A 85 20.41 0.15 -3.74
CA TRP A 85 20.77 0.32 -5.14
C TRP A 85 19.89 1.42 -5.76
N SER A 86 20.50 2.27 -6.60
CA SER A 86 19.82 3.37 -7.30
C SER A 86 20.11 3.33 -8.79
N GLY A 87 19.07 3.53 -9.62
CA GLY A 87 19.14 3.68 -11.07
C GLY A 87 18.25 4.83 -11.53
N VAL A 88 18.53 5.38 -12.72
CA VAL A 88 17.78 6.53 -13.26
C VAL A 88 17.14 6.15 -14.59
N ILE A 89 15.82 6.29 -14.67
CA ILE A 89 15.08 6.24 -15.93
C ILE A 89 15.11 7.65 -16.53
N PRO A 90 15.62 7.84 -17.75
CA PRO A 90 15.66 9.15 -18.40
C PRO A 90 14.27 9.74 -18.58
N ALA A 91 14.19 11.07 -18.61
CA ALA A 91 12.95 11.80 -18.80
C ALA A 91 12.17 11.33 -20.04
N GLN A 92 10.86 11.16 -19.89
CA GLN A 92 9.94 10.68 -20.91
C GLN A 92 8.86 11.74 -21.20
N PRO A 93 8.21 11.75 -22.38
CA PRO A 93 7.08 12.63 -22.66
C PRO A 93 5.94 12.49 -21.64
N VAL A 94 5.16 13.55 -21.43
CA VAL A 94 3.89 13.48 -20.67
C VAL A 94 2.95 12.47 -21.34
N ASP A 95 2.15 11.80 -20.52
CA ASP A 95 1.23 10.70 -20.86
C ASP A 95 1.90 9.38 -21.27
N THR A 96 3.25 9.30 -21.27
CA THR A 96 3.95 8.03 -21.46
C THR A 96 3.74 7.11 -20.27
N GLU A 97 3.29 5.88 -20.52
CA GLU A 97 3.25 4.80 -19.53
C GLU A 97 4.63 4.14 -19.47
N VAL A 98 5.35 4.36 -18.37
CA VAL A 98 6.64 3.73 -18.11
C VAL A 98 6.43 2.51 -17.23
N SER A 99 6.90 1.35 -17.67
CA SER A 99 6.98 0.13 -16.86
C SER A 99 8.44 -0.20 -16.55
N TYR A 100 8.73 -0.73 -15.36
CA TYR A 100 10.08 -1.16 -14.97
C TYR A 100 10.09 -2.35 -14.00
N TYR A 101 11.20 -3.07 -13.98
CA TYR A 101 11.52 -4.08 -12.95
C TYR A 101 13.03 -4.10 -12.68
N ILE A 102 13.44 -4.74 -11.59
CA ILE A 102 14.84 -4.86 -11.19
C ILE A 102 15.27 -6.32 -11.30
N GLU A 103 16.43 -6.54 -11.90
CA GLU A 103 17.12 -7.82 -11.97
C GLU A 103 18.43 -7.73 -11.17
N ALA A 104 18.66 -8.67 -10.27
CA ALA A 104 19.88 -8.75 -9.48
C ALA A 104 20.56 -10.10 -9.68
N GLU A 105 21.89 -10.11 -9.71
CA GLU A 105 22.72 -11.30 -9.75
C GLU A 105 23.65 -11.30 -8.53
N SER A 106 23.78 -12.46 -7.87
CA SER A 106 24.71 -12.67 -6.77
C SER A 106 26.11 -12.97 -7.28
N GLU A 107 27.13 -12.89 -6.42
CA GLU A 107 28.49 -13.36 -6.79
C GLU A 107 28.54 -14.88 -7.07
N GLY A 108 27.53 -15.63 -6.62
CA GLY A 108 27.34 -17.05 -6.92
C GLY A 108 26.73 -17.31 -8.31
N GLY A 109 26.32 -16.26 -9.03
CA GLY A 109 25.66 -16.33 -10.32
C GLY A 109 24.16 -16.67 -10.24
N GLU A 110 23.56 -16.60 -9.05
CA GLU A 110 22.13 -16.75 -8.88
C GLU A 110 21.41 -15.42 -9.14
N THR A 111 20.29 -15.46 -9.87
CA THR A 111 19.54 -14.26 -10.28
C THR A 111 18.17 -14.17 -9.59
N ALA A 112 17.70 -12.95 -9.34
CA ALA A 112 16.33 -12.67 -8.92
C ALA A 112 15.75 -11.48 -9.70
N VAL A 113 14.42 -11.49 -9.90
CA VAL A 113 13.68 -10.45 -10.63
C VAL A 113 12.55 -9.95 -9.74
N SER A 114 12.34 -8.64 -9.67
CA SER A 114 11.24 -8.03 -8.92
C SER A 114 9.88 -8.16 -9.64
N VAL A 115 8.82 -7.73 -8.97
CA VAL A 115 7.57 -7.38 -9.65
C VAL A 115 7.79 -6.24 -10.65
N THR A 116 6.95 -6.16 -11.67
CA THR A 116 6.88 -5.02 -12.59
C THR A 116 6.04 -3.91 -11.97
N ILE A 117 6.56 -2.69 -11.99
CA ILE A 117 5.89 -1.48 -11.51
C ILE A 117 5.70 -0.56 -12.73
N SER A 118 4.58 0.17 -12.78
CA SER A 118 4.35 1.20 -13.80
C SER A 118 3.97 2.55 -13.20
N TYR A 119 4.27 3.62 -13.95
CA TYR A 119 3.81 4.98 -13.69
C TYR A 119 3.53 5.70 -15.02
N VAL A 120 2.70 6.74 -14.97
CA VAL A 120 2.44 7.61 -16.13
C VAL A 120 3.07 8.97 -15.87
N VAL A 121 3.83 9.48 -16.84
CA VAL A 121 4.49 10.79 -16.73
C VAL A 121 3.45 11.90 -16.81
N GLY A 122 3.53 12.87 -15.90
CA GLY A 122 2.54 13.95 -15.82
C GLY A 122 1.20 13.51 -15.25
N ALA A 123 1.11 12.28 -14.72
CA ALA A 123 -0.01 11.92 -13.86
C ALA A 123 -0.06 12.88 -12.67
N GLU A 124 -1.23 13.49 -12.45
CA GLU A 124 -1.43 14.42 -11.36
C GLU A 124 -1.21 13.70 -10.02
N VAL A 125 -0.20 14.14 -9.28
CA VAL A 125 0.03 13.67 -7.91
C VAL A 125 -0.96 14.41 -7.02
N ILE A 126 -2.10 13.78 -6.79
CA ILE A 126 -3.14 14.35 -5.93
C ILE A 126 -2.78 14.04 -4.47
N ASP A 127 -2.67 15.10 -3.66
CA ASP A 127 -2.51 14.97 -2.21
C ASP A 127 -3.89 14.83 -1.55
N TYR A 128 -4.20 13.61 -1.13
CA TYR A 128 -5.46 13.30 -0.44
C TYR A 128 -5.39 13.50 1.08
N SER A 129 -4.27 13.95 1.65
CA SER A 129 -4.10 14.08 3.11
C SER A 129 -5.06 15.08 3.75
N GLY A 130 -5.66 15.96 2.94
CA GLY A 130 -6.73 16.86 3.34
C GLY A 130 -8.10 16.20 3.52
N LEU A 131 -8.34 15.03 2.93
CA LEU A 131 -9.61 14.32 3.03
C LEU A 131 -9.67 13.43 4.28
N ARG A 132 -10.83 13.40 4.91
CA ARG A 132 -11.10 12.49 6.03
C ARG A 132 -12.57 12.12 6.10
N LEU A 133 -12.87 10.98 6.73
CA LEU A 133 -14.21 10.69 7.23
C LEU A 133 -14.53 11.69 8.35
N ASN A 134 -15.72 12.29 8.33
CA ASN A 134 -16.08 13.38 9.25
C ASN A 134 -17.27 13.05 10.14
N GLU A 135 -18.30 12.40 9.58
CA GLU A 135 -19.50 12.02 10.30
C GLU A 135 -20.15 10.76 9.70
N LEU A 136 -20.61 9.86 10.57
CA LEU A 136 -21.31 8.63 10.18
C LEU A 136 -22.60 8.52 11.00
N ASN A 137 -23.73 8.38 10.35
CA ASN A 137 -25.01 8.20 11.02
C ASN A 137 -25.67 6.89 10.61
N GLY A 138 -25.77 5.96 11.56
CA GLY A 138 -26.38 4.66 11.32
C GLY A 138 -27.91 4.65 11.35
N ASN A 139 -28.57 5.76 11.68
CA ASN A 139 -30.02 5.93 11.67
C ASN A 139 -30.49 6.53 10.34
N ASP A 140 -29.93 7.68 9.97
CA ASP A 140 -30.16 8.41 8.72
C ASP A 140 -29.31 7.87 7.54
N LYS A 141 -28.47 6.86 7.81
CA LYS A 141 -27.71 6.06 6.85
C LYS A 141 -26.79 6.89 5.94
N PHE A 142 -26.03 7.81 6.51
CA PHE A 142 -25.06 8.60 5.74
C PHE A 142 -23.61 8.42 6.22
N ILE A 143 -22.70 8.66 5.28
CA ILE A 143 -21.25 8.82 5.50
C ILE A 143 -20.88 10.19 4.95
N GLU A 144 -20.15 10.98 5.73
CA GLU A 144 -19.66 12.29 5.34
C GLU A 144 -18.13 12.29 5.23
N ILE A 145 -17.63 12.87 4.14
CA ILE A 145 -16.21 13.13 3.90
C ILE A 145 -16.01 14.65 3.98
N TYR A 146 -14.94 15.10 4.63
CA TYR A 146 -14.58 16.51 4.73
C TYR A 146 -13.22 16.78 4.11
N ASN A 147 -13.14 17.83 3.28
CA ASN A 147 -11.87 18.40 2.85
C ASN A 147 -11.39 19.44 3.86
N THR A 148 -10.47 19.03 4.73
CA THR A 148 -9.83 19.87 5.75
C THR A 148 -8.77 20.82 5.18
N SER A 149 -8.36 20.63 3.93
CA SER A 149 -7.27 21.40 3.32
C SER A 149 -7.73 22.77 2.80
N GLY A 150 -6.76 23.59 2.41
CA GLY A 150 -6.99 24.85 1.72
C GLY A 150 -7.09 24.73 0.20
N GLU A 151 -7.05 23.52 -0.35
CA GLU A 151 -7.02 23.26 -1.79
C GLU A 151 -8.24 22.44 -2.24
N ASP A 152 -8.62 22.60 -3.52
CA ASP A 152 -9.66 21.78 -4.13
C ASP A 152 -9.11 20.38 -4.44
N ILE A 153 -9.80 19.32 -4.01
CA ILE A 153 -9.32 17.95 -4.17
C ILE A 153 -10.21 17.18 -5.17
N PRO A 154 -9.69 16.77 -6.34
CA PRO A 154 -10.41 15.85 -7.22
C PRO A 154 -10.56 14.48 -6.55
N LEU A 155 -11.74 13.89 -6.62
CA LEU A 155 -12.08 12.64 -5.93
C LEU A 155 -12.01 11.40 -6.83
N SER A 156 -11.60 11.56 -8.09
CA SER A 156 -11.70 10.51 -9.08
C SER A 156 -10.87 9.27 -8.71
N GLY A 157 -11.51 8.11 -8.68
CA GLY A 157 -10.86 6.84 -8.32
C GLY A 157 -10.77 6.58 -6.82
N LEU A 158 -11.22 7.51 -5.95
CA LEU A 158 -11.43 7.21 -4.54
C LEU A 158 -12.55 6.19 -4.37
N CYS A 159 -12.50 5.43 -3.30
CA CYS A 159 -13.58 4.50 -2.96
C CYS A 159 -13.84 4.43 -1.46
N ILE A 160 -15.05 4.02 -1.10
CA ILE A 160 -15.42 3.64 0.27
C ILE A 160 -15.55 2.13 0.34
N TRP A 161 -14.90 1.55 1.35
CA TRP A 161 -15.05 0.14 1.73
C TRP A 161 -15.79 0.05 3.05
N LYS A 162 -16.64 -0.98 3.18
CA LYS A 162 -17.43 -1.20 4.39
C LYS A 162 -17.50 -2.68 4.73
N ASP A 163 -16.79 -3.09 5.77
CA ASP A 163 -16.77 -4.47 6.29
C ASP A 163 -16.56 -5.54 5.18
N SER A 164 -15.95 -5.18 4.05
CA SER A 164 -16.09 -5.90 2.79
C SER A 164 -14.74 -6.14 2.10
N GLU A 165 -14.74 -7.09 1.15
CA GLU A 165 -13.62 -7.35 0.24
C GLU A 165 -13.69 -6.51 -1.05
N LYS A 166 -14.72 -5.66 -1.20
CA LYS A 166 -14.95 -4.80 -2.37
C LYS A 166 -15.49 -3.43 -1.97
N SER A 167 -15.32 -2.43 -2.82
CA SER A 167 -15.91 -1.11 -2.61
C SER A 167 -17.44 -1.18 -2.57
N VAL A 168 -18.04 -0.28 -1.78
CA VAL A 168 -19.49 -0.01 -1.73
C VAL A 168 -19.83 1.35 -2.36
N TRP A 169 -18.83 2.16 -2.66
CA TRP A 169 -18.97 3.38 -3.44
C TRP A 169 -17.64 3.67 -4.13
N ASP A 170 -17.73 4.04 -5.41
CA ASP A 170 -16.60 4.52 -6.21
C ASP A 170 -16.92 5.97 -6.59
N ALA A 171 -15.99 6.87 -6.31
CA ALA A 171 -16.20 8.29 -6.49
C ALA A 171 -16.37 8.65 -7.98
N PRO A 172 -17.37 9.47 -8.32
CA PRO A 172 -17.52 9.98 -9.68
C PRO A 172 -16.39 10.99 -10.01
N GLN A 173 -16.40 11.46 -11.25
CA GLN A 173 -15.60 12.63 -11.66
C GLN A 173 -16.14 13.88 -10.96
N LEU A 174 -15.64 14.15 -9.76
CA LEU A 174 -16.06 15.22 -8.87
C LEU A 174 -14.84 15.84 -8.19
N THR A 175 -14.91 17.14 -7.90
CA THR A 175 -13.92 17.86 -7.11
C THR A 175 -14.60 18.39 -5.86
N LEU A 176 -14.04 18.07 -4.69
CA LEU A 176 -14.48 18.60 -3.40
C LEU A 176 -13.66 19.83 -3.05
N LYS A 177 -14.31 20.99 -2.93
CA LYS A 177 -13.55 22.23 -2.70
C LYS A 177 -12.97 22.29 -1.30
N ALA A 178 -11.98 23.17 -1.13
CA ALA A 178 -11.41 23.48 0.17
C ALA A 178 -12.51 23.80 1.21
N GLY A 179 -12.53 23.07 2.32
CA GLY A 179 -13.51 23.26 3.39
C GLY A 179 -14.93 22.76 3.10
N GLU A 180 -15.18 22.05 1.99
CA GLU A 180 -16.49 21.46 1.70
C GLU A 180 -16.65 20.04 2.27
N PHE A 181 -17.91 19.67 2.50
CA PHE A 181 -18.34 18.34 2.92
C PHE A 181 -18.98 17.61 1.74
N LEU A 182 -18.68 16.33 1.58
CA LEU A 182 -19.36 15.42 0.66
C LEU A 182 -20.21 14.45 1.47
N LEU A 183 -21.51 14.40 1.16
CA LEU A 183 -22.46 13.55 1.84
C LEU A 183 -22.87 12.37 0.94
N LEU A 184 -22.66 11.16 1.44
CA LEU A 184 -23.06 9.91 0.79
C LEU A 184 -24.22 9.28 1.56
N TYR A 185 -25.30 8.94 0.87
CA TYR A 185 -26.42 8.21 1.47
C TYR A 185 -26.41 6.75 1.07
N SER A 186 -26.88 5.88 1.96
CA SER A 186 -27.08 4.47 1.67
C SER A 186 -28.21 4.28 0.66
N GLU A 187 -28.08 3.27 -0.19
CA GLU A 187 -29.18 2.79 -1.02
C GLU A 187 -30.45 2.45 -0.22
N ASP A 188 -30.31 2.07 1.07
CA ASP A 188 -31.43 1.76 1.97
C ASP A 188 -32.39 2.94 2.17
N VAL A 189 -31.90 4.18 2.03
CA VAL A 189 -32.68 5.41 2.23
C VAL A 189 -32.82 6.23 0.94
N GLN A 190 -32.43 5.70 -0.21
CA GLN A 190 -32.53 6.43 -1.49
C GLN A 190 -33.97 6.91 -1.78
N ALA A 191 -34.98 6.14 -1.38
CA ALA A 191 -36.38 6.52 -1.55
C ALA A 191 -36.77 7.77 -0.73
N ASP A 192 -36.09 8.02 0.38
CA ASP A 192 -36.28 9.20 1.22
C ASP A 192 -35.52 10.44 0.67
N HIS A 193 -34.59 10.20 -0.27
CA HIS A 193 -33.73 11.20 -0.91
C HIS A 193 -33.86 11.18 -2.46
N PRO A 194 -35.07 11.34 -3.03
CA PRO A 194 -35.31 11.11 -4.46
C PRO A 194 -34.59 12.07 -5.41
N ASP A 195 -34.23 13.26 -4.91
CA ASP A 195 -33.52 14.30 -5.68
C ASP A 195 -32.00 14.30 -5.43
N TRP A 196 -31.50 13.38 -4.59
CA TRP A 196 -30.07 13.28 -4.32
C TRP A 196 -29.35 12.65 -5.52
N ASP A 197 -28.11 13.09 -5.77
CA ASP A 197 -27.34 12.57 -6.89
C ASP A 197 -27.12 11.07 -6.71
N ALA A 198 -27.54 10.28 -7.71
CA ALA A 198 -27.38 8.83 -7.72
C ALA A 198 -25.90 8.42 -7.64
N ALA A 199 -24.97 9.26 -8.08
CA ALA A 199 -23.54 9.03 -7.94
C ALA A 199 -23.03 9.21 -6.50
N LEU A 200 -23.83 9.79 -5.61
CA LEU A 200 -23.54 9.97 -4.19
C LEU A 200 -24.36 9.01 -3.30
N ILE A 201 -24.82 7.89 -3.89
CA ILE A 201 -25.46 6.78 -3.19
C ILE A 201 -24.48 5.61 -3.10
N PHE A 202 -24.24 5.09 -1.90
CA PHE A 202 -23.41 3.91 -1.68
C PHE A 202 -24.25 2.63 -1.54
N SER A 203 -23.77 1.53 -2.13
CA SER A 203 -24.50 0.26 -2.25
C SER A 203 -24.29 -0.66 -1.04
N SER A 204 -24.62 -0.15 0.15
CA SER A 204 -24.60 -0.93 1.38
C SER A 204 -25.48 -0.29 2.45
N GLY A 205 -26.02 -1.08 3.37
CA GLY A 205 -26.67 -0.57 4.58
C GLY A 205 -25.68 -0.11 5.63
N LEU A 206 -26.08 0.83 6.48
CA LEU A 206 -25.29 1.34 7.62
C LEU A 206 -26.08 1.13 8.93
N SER A 207 -25.45 0.76 10.04
CA SER A 207 -26.18 0.41 11.28
C SER A 207 -25.66 1.17 12.49
N ALA A 208 -26.57 1.76 13.27
CA ALA A 208 -26.27 2.38 14.56
C ALA A 208 -26.21 1.38 15.74
N LYS A 209 -26.21 0.06 15.45
CA LYS A 209 -26.39 -1.00 16.46
C LYS A 209 -25.27 -2.04 16.47
N LYS A 210 -24.26 -1.87 15.63
CA LYS A 210 -23.28 -2.91 15.31
C LYS A 210 -21.91 -2.28 15.15
N ASN A 211 -20.90 -3.13 15.31
CA ASN A 211 -19.57 -2.87 14.78
C ASN A 211 -19.67 -2.50 13.30
N VAL A 212 -18.82 -1.58 12.89
CA VAL A 212 -18.71 -1.13 11.50
C VAL A 212 -17.31 -0.59 11.27
N ARG A 213 -16.73 -0.97 10.13
CA ARG A 213 -15.53 -0.34 9.60
C ARG A 213 -15.85 0.38 8.30
N ILE A 214 -15.44 1.64 8.19
CA ILE A 214 -15.51 2.45 6.97
C ILE A 214 -14.11 2.92 6.63
N GLU A 215 -13.65 2.58 5.43
CA GLU A 215 -12.33 2.97 4.94
C GLU A 215 -12.51 3.87 3.72
N LEU A 216 -11.92 5.06 3.76
CA LEU A 216 -11.75 5.93 2.60
C LEU A 216 -10.40 5.61 1.97
N ARG A 217 -10.39 5.15 0.71
CA ARG A 217 -9.16 4.70 0.03
C ARG A 217 -8.84 5.50 -1.21
N ASP A 218 -7.55 5.70 -1.44
CA ASP A 218 -7.00 6.32 -2.64
C ASP A 218 -7.11 5.39 -3.87
N PRO A 219 -6.86 5.88 -5.09
CA PRO A 219 -6.95 5.05 -6.31
C PRO A 219 -5.90 3.94 -6.38
N LYS A 220 -4.86 3.98 -5.53
CA LYS A 220 -3.84 2.93 -5.39
C LYS A 220 -4.25 1.86 -4.36
N GLY A 221 -5.38 2.04 -3.67
CA GLY A 221 -5.90 1.15 -2.65
C GLY A 221 -5.33 1.38 -1.24
N SER A 222 -4.58 2.47 -1.02
CA SER A 222 -4.09 2.85 0.31
C SER A 222 -5.19 3.57 1.10
N ASP A 223 -5.25 3.34 2.41
CA ASP A 223 -6.20 4.04 3.28
C ASP A 223 -5.79 5.52 3.43
N ILE A 224 -6.75 6.41 3.16
CA ILE A 224 -6.67 7.84 3.47
C ILE A 224 -7.14 8.06 4.91
N ASP A 225 -8.27 7.43 5.28
CA ASP A 225 -8.82 7.48 6.64
C ASP A 225 -9.64 6.21 6.94
N ASP A 226 -9.73 5.86 8.23
CA ASP A 226 -10.35 4.62 8.70
C ASP A 226 -11.14 4.88 10.00
N PHE A 227 -12.45 4.65 9.93
CA PHE A 227 -13.30 4.52 11.11
C PHE A 227 -13.56 3.04 11.36
N ASN A 228 -12.93 2.46 12.38
CA ASN A 228 -13.00 1.03 12.67
C ASN A 228 -13.59 0.73 14.05
N CYS A 229 -14.91 0.75 14.17
CA CYS A 229 -15.61 0.42 15.42
C CYS A 229 -15.74 -1.10 15.59
N THR A 230 -14.86 -1.70 16.39
CA THR A 230 -14.81 -3.15 16.66
C THR A 230 -15.42 -3.56 18.00
N LYS A 231 -15.67 -2.61 18.90
CA LYS A 231 -16.24 -2.87 20.24
C LYS A 231 -17.47 -2.02 20.53
N HIS A 232 -18.43 -2.00 19.60
CA HIS A 232 -19.70 -1.32 19.80
C HIS A 232 -20.37 -1.80 21.10
N PRO A 233 -20.87 -0.91 21.98
CA PRO A 233 -21.36 -1.28 23.31
C PRO A 233 -22.70 -2.05 23.32
N GLY A 234 -23.21 -2.43 22.14
CA GLY A 234 -24.61 -2.83 21.93
C GLY A 234 -25.59 -1.66 22.07
N GLY A 235 -26.88 -1.91 21.84
CA GLY A 235 -27.90 -0.87 21.82
C GLY A 235 -27.86 -0.02 20.54
N GLU A 236 -28.67 1.02 20.49
CA GLU A 236 -28.74 1.98 19.39
C GLU A 236 -28.02 3.25 19.80
N VAL A 237 -27.05 3.70 18.99
CA VAL A 237 -26.54 5.06 19.09
C VAL A 237 -27.57 5.97 18.44
N GLU A 238 -28.28 6.77 19.23
CA GLU A 238 -29.33 7.67 18.73
C GLU A 238 -28.76 8.78 17.83
N GLY A 239 -27.53 9.19 18.12
CA GLY A 239 -26.79 10.21 17.39
C GLY A 239 -25.98 9.68 16.20
N SER A 240 -24.98 10.45 15.81
CA SER A 240 -23.95 10.06 14.84
C SER A 240 -22.59 9.89 15.51
N TYR A 241 -21.68 9.20 14.84
CA TYR A 241 -20.25 9.29 15.12
C TYR A 241 -19.71 10.49 14.36
N GLY A 242 -19.19 11.49 15.05
CA GLY A 242 -18.65 12.69 14.42
C GLY A 242 -17.31 13.09 15.02
N ARG A 243 -16.42 13.65 14.20
CA ARG A 243 -15.15 14.21 14.69
C ARG A 243 -15.38 15.53 15.42
N ASN A 244 -14.79 15.68 16.59
CA ASN A 244 -14.69 16.96 17.29
C ASN A 244 -13.54 17.81 16.74
N ALA A 245 -13.38 19.04 17.25
CA ALA A 245 -12.29 19.94 16.89
C ALA A 245 -10.88 19.38 17.20
N ASP A 246 -10.76 18.44 18.15
CA ASP A 246 -9.51 17.72 18.46
C ASP A 246 -9.18 16.62 17.44
N GLY A 247 -10.08 16.34 16.50
CA GLY A 247 -9.97 15.29 15.50
C GLY A 247 -10.40 13.91 15.98
N GLY A 248 -10.68 13.71 17.27
CA GLY A 248 -11.15 12.44 17.84
C GLY A 248 -12.61 12.18 17.49
N TRP A 249 -13.01 10.90 17.54
CA TRP A 249 -14.39 10.50 17.27
C TRP A 249 -15.24 10.54 18.55
N TYR A 250 -16.43 11.14 18.45
CA TYR A 250 -17.38 11.28 19.53
C TYR A 250 -18.80 10.96 19.07
N ILE A 251 -19.67 10.64 20.02
CA ILE A 251 -21.11 10.58 19.77
C ILE A 251 -21.66 12.01 19.74
N GLN A 252 -22.27 12.37 18.61
CA GLN A 252 -22.96 13.64 18.42
C GLN A 252 -24.44 13.46 18.67
N THR A 253 -25.00 14.20 19.62
CA THR A 253 -26.44 14.14 19.93
C THR A 253 -27.32 14.69 18.81
N THR A 254 -26.77 15.52 17.94
CA THR A 254 -27.43 16.04 16.74
C THR A 254 -26.50 15.86 15.57
N ALA A 255 -26.97 15.15 14.55
CA ALA A 255 -26.22 14.95 13.33
C ALA A 255 -26.14 16.25 12.51
N THR A 256 -25.05 16.42 11.76
CA THR A 256 -24.72 17.66 11.04
C THR A 256 -24.41 17.43 9.55
N PRO A 257 -25.29 16.72 8.80
CA PRO A 257 -25.02 16.39 7.40
C PRO A 257 -24.82 17.67 6.55
N GLY A 258 -23.66 17.75 5.90
CA GLY A 258 -23.24 18.86 5.05
C GLY A 258 -22.78 20.11 5.82
N ALA A 259 -22.51 20.00 7.12
CA ALA A 259 -22.16 21.12 7.98
C ALA A 259 -21.06 20.77 8.99
N ALA A 260 -20.49 21.79 9.64
CA ALA A 260 -19.52 21.57 10.70
C ALA A 260 -20.16 20.85 11.89
N ASN A 261 -19.48 19.80 12.37
CA ASN A 261 -19.89 19.04 13.55
C ASN A 261 -20.01 19.95 14.78
N VAL A 262 -21.00 19.63 15.61
CA VAL A 262 -21.02 20.07 17.00
C VAL A 262 -20.04 19.22 17.82
N ASP A 263 -19.55 19.71 18.96
CA ASP A 263 -18.67 18.89 19.80
C ASP A 263 -19.51 17.91 20.64
N GLY A 264 -19.23 16.63 20.49
CA GLY A 264 -19.79 15.55 21.30
C GLY A 264 -19.04 15.42 22.62
N THR A 265 -19.72 14.97 23.67
CA THR A 265 -19.10 14.83 25.01
C THR A 265 -18.65 13.40 25.33
N GLU A 266 -19.12 12.42 24.56
CA GLU A 266 -18.81 10.99 24.77
C GLU A 266 -17.89 10.51 23.65
N SER A 267 -16.63 10.27 23.99
CA SER A 267 -15.63 9.76 23.05
C SER A 267 -15.89 8.28 22.74
N VAL A 268 -15.72 7.89 21.47
CA VAL A 268 -15.81 6.49 21.02
C VAL A 268 -14.45 5.83 20.83
N GLU A 269 -13.35 6.48 21.24
CA GLU A 269 -11.98 5.93 21.14
C GLU A 269 -11.85 4.53 21.76
N GLY A 270 -12.57 4.26 22.86
CA GLY A 270 -12.60 2.94 23.49
C GLY A 270 -13.27 1.84 22.65
N TRP A 271 -13.90 2.19 21.53
CA TRP A 271 -14.59 1.27 20.62
C TRP A 271 -13.81 1.00 19.34
N LEU A 272 -12.74 1.77 19.10
CA LEU A 272 -11.93 1.70 17.89
C LEU A 272 -10.73 0.76 18.11
N GLU A 273 -10.54 -0.22 17.21
CA GLU A 273 -9.30 -1.04 17.10
C GLU A 273 -9.13 -1.60 15.69
#